data_AF-A0A5N6SW62-F1
#
_entry.id   AF-A0A5N6SW62-F1
#
_cell.length_a   1.000
_cell.length_b   1.000
_cell.length_c   1.000
_cell.angle_alpha   90.00
_cell.angle_beta   90.00
_cell.angle_gamma   90.00
#
_symmetry.space_group_name_H-M   'P 1'
#
loop_
_entity.id
_entity.type
_entity.pdbx_description
1 polymer ?
#
loop_
_entity_poly.entity_id
_entity_poly.type
_entity_poly.pdbx_seq_one_letter_code
_entity_poly.pdbx_strand_id
1 'polypeptide(L)'
;MIFTVLPFGATNSQQRRLYYPLLLADVVRDCTDAIDALTVFHNLLSTKETIGNGTTGFKAFDGHVGDTACHIRAGILLDIFAFYREDQGEVMGCRRGELSISSYISNLKLTCNNAQMACSRLTSDNVCPSTLGFGPKHDIMENIITTLGWKEPNDRLGLNDAVDPEWNVEDPQLIIRYLVAMFVLAKYKEHCKLSSHNIVVRLRPKNAAVYGNELISPFWDRNNCQYKEPGCNRLDVRFAALQKWVSALSCSWVRAWSEKLFVTPATQRLVRSSVLQSPKGLLVTATYTGFLVCRQVWAKSQWPLLLVDRHFCSGGTHRTYPFVTRSCAWLKAGTGYHLNAYIATLQQQPKSPSDRRSDMAINIAWQIRPKTFNELLTYDKGNQPMISILGNSVEGPLDDYTARIANMSPDGSLGLSAQQHREEFCGENVEHRKRFLATDQDRLSLAFFADHRCYPFPLHALAAGHDDGEYLPSLIRSLSQNDPTEEHFINSKLEVDELGAGKGYMGIFRWEHILAETPGRLANILQDWEGKGVFA
;
A
#
# COMPACT_ATOMS: atom_id res chain seq x y z
N MET A 1 4.73 -26.97 12.81
CA MET A 1 5.37 -25.73 13.31
C MET A 1 5.14 -24.66 12.26
N ILE A 2 4.72 -23.45 12.66
CA ILE A 2 4.40 -22.38 11.71
C ILE A 2 5.56 -21.41 11.67
N PHE A 3 6.14 -21.22 10.50
CA PHE A 3 7.27 -20.33 10.32
C PHE A 3 6.81 -18.91 9.98
N THR A 4 7.49 -17.93 10.55
CA THR A 4 7.18 -16.50 10.35
C THR A 4 7.43 -16.04 8.92
N VAL A 5 8.43 -16.63 8.23
CA VAL A 5 8.94 -16.12 6.94
C VAL A 5 9.02 -17.18 5.83
N LEU A 6 9.06 -18.48 6.14
CA LEU A 6 9.28 -19.53 5.12
C LEU A 6 8.44 -20.77 5.40
N PRO A 7 7.56 -21.25 4.50
CA PRO A 7 7.05 -20.60 3.29
C PRO A 7 5.87 -19.69 3.63
N PHE A 8 5.74 -18.57 2.91
CA PHE A 8 4.49 -17.82 2.91
C PHE A 8 3.39 -18.61 2.16
N GLY A 9 2.35 -19.07 2.87
CA GLY A 9 1.18 -19.75 2.30
C GLY A 9 1.23 -21.29 2.35
N ALA A 10 0.14 -21.94 1.94
CA ALA A 10 -0.18 -23.39 2.07
C ALA A 10 1.02 -24.36 2.20
N THR A 11 1.46 -24.61 3.43
CA THR A 11 2.68 -25.34 3.80
C THR A 11 2.47 -26.86 3.98
N ASN A 12 1.25 -27.29 4.24
CA ASN A 12 0.92 -28.67 4.66
C ASN A 12 0.65 -29.64 3.50
N SER A 13 0.79 -29.19 2.26
CA SER A 13 0.58 -30.05 1.10
C SER A 13 1.80 -30.95 0.86
N GLN A 14 1.56 -32.25 0.63
CA GLN A 14 2.62 -33.18 0.26
C GLN A 14 3.19 -32.81 -1.10
N GLN A 15 4.49 -32.54 -1.12
CA GLN A 15 5.26 -32.18 -2.29
C GLN A 15 5.94 -33.40 -2.88
N ARG A 16 5.83 -33.59 -4.20
CA ARG A 16 6.43 -34.74 -4.89
C ARG A 16 7.93 -34.50 -5.12
N ARG A 17 8.74 -35.54 -4.94
CA ARG A 17 10.20 -35.55 -5.19
C ARG A 17 10.61 -34.88 -6.49
N LEU A 18 9.88 -35.17 -7.58
CA LEU A 18 10.22 -34.69 -8.91
C LEU A 18 10.14 -33.15 -9.05
N TYR A 19 9.61 -32.45 -8.04
CA TYR A 19 9.53 -30.99 -7.98
C TYR A 19 10.49 -30.35 -6.97
N TYR A 20 11.37 -31.11 -6.30
CA TYR A 20 12.24 -30.55 -5.27
C TYR A 20 13.11 -29.37 -5.76
N PRO A 21 13.78 -29.41 -6.93
CA PRO A 21 14.54 -28.26 -7.41
C PRO A 21 13.70 -26.99 -7.54
N LEU A 22 12.44 -27.12 -7.96
CA LEU A 22 11.51 -26.00 -8.07
C LEU A 22 11.09 -25.45 -6.70
N LEU A 23 10.88 -26.32 -5.71
CA LEU A 23 10.57 -25.89 -4.33
C LEU A 23 11.78 -25.19 -3.71
N LEU A 24 12.99 -25.67 -3.98
CA LEU A 24 14.23 -25.02 -3.57
C LEU A 24 14.38 -23.64 -4.24
N ALA A 25 13.99 -23.50 -5.51
CA ALA A 25 13.92 -22.21 -6.19
C ALA A 25 12.96 -21.23 -5.49
N ASP A 26 11.79 -21.72 -5.05
CA ASP A 26 10.85 -20.92 -4.27
C ASP A 26 11.41 -20.53 -2.90
N VAL A 27 12.09 -21.46 -2.20
CA VAL A 27 12.74 -21.17 -0.91
C VAL A 27 13.85 -20.14 -1.07
N VAL A 28 14.70 -20.28 -2.08
CA VAL A 28 15.76 -19.29 -2.39
C VAL A 28 15.15 -17.92 -2.65
N ARG A 29 14.10 -17.83 -3.47
CA ARG A 29 13.37 -16.57 -3.70
C ARG A 29 12.83 -16.01 -2.39
N ASP A 30 12.09 -16.81 -1.61
CA ASP A 30 11.46 -16.35 -0.38
C ASP A 30 12.50 -15.85 0.63
N CYS A 31 13.65 -16.53 0.74
CA CYS A 31 14.78 -16.08 1.55
C CYS A 31 15.30 -14.73 1.06
N THR A 32 15.55 -14.59 -0.24
CA THR A 32 16.06 -13.35 -0.84
C THR A 32 15.10 -12.19 -0.66
N ASP A 33 13.81 -12.38 -0.97
CA ASP A 33 12.78 -11.35 -0.80
C ASP A 33 12.64 -10.92 0.67
N ALA A 34 12.72 -11.86 1.60
CA ALA A 34 12.70 -11.55 3.03
C ALA A 34 13.97 -10.81 3.50
N ILE A 35 15.15 -11.21 3.03
CA ILE A 35 16.41 -10.51 3.32
C ILE A 35 16.33 -9.06 2.82
N ASP A 36 15.85 -8.86 1.59
CA ASP A 36 15.68 -7.53 0.98
C ASP A 36 14.72 -6.68 1.82
N ALA A 37 13.53 -7.21 2.13
CA ALA A 37 12.52 -6.53 2.93
C ALA A 37 13.06 -6.09 4.30
N LEU A 38 13.69 -7.02 5.01
CA LEU A 38 14.21 -6.78 6.35
C LEU A 38 15.41 -5.83 6.36
N THR A 39 16.27 -5.92 5.34
CA THR A 39 17.40 -5.00 5.17
C THR A 39 16.90 -3.58 4.89
N VAL A 40 15.93 -3.42 3.98
CA VAL A 40 15.31 -2.12 3.70
C VAL A 40 14.71 -1.54 4.98
N PHE A 41 13.92 -2.32 5.73
CA PHE A 41 13.29 -1.81 6.95
C PHE A 41 14.31 -1.49 8.06
N HIS A 42 15.32 -2.34 8.25
CA HIS A 42 16.38 -2.10 9.23
C HIS A 42 17.16 -0.80 8.94
N ASN A 43 17.42 -0.53 7.66
CA ASN A 43 18.04 0.71 7.25
C ASN A 43 17.11 1.90 7.56
N LEU A 44 15.81 1.80 7.27
CA LEU A 44 14.84 2.86 7.58
C LEU A 44 14.76 3.20 9.08
N LEU A 45 14.93 2.21 9.96
CA LEU A 45 15.00 2.42 11.42
C LEU A 45 16.28 3.12 11.86
N SER A 46 17.37 2.99 11.09
CA SER A 46 18.68 3.54 11.46
C SER A 46 18.74 5.04 11.22
N THR A 47 19.13 5.79 12.26
CA THR A 47 19.26 7.26 12.23
C THR A 47 20.62 7.76 11.72
N LYS A 48 21.60 6.85 11.60
CA LYS A 48 23.02 7.19 11.35
C LYS A 48 23.38 7.33 9.87
N GLU A 49 22.56 6.82 8.97
CA GLU A 49 22.76 6.98 7.54
C GLU A 49 21.63 7.82 6.97
N THR A 50 21.97 8.99 6.42
CA THR A 50 21.11 9.67 5.44
C THR A 50 21.05 8.77 4.22
N ILE A 51 20.14 7.80 4.25
CA ILE A 51 19.89 6.95 3.10
C ILE A 51 19.44 7.90 1.99
N GLY A 52 20.20 7.95 0.90
CA GLY A 52 19.93 8.89 -0.18
C GLY A 52 18.49 8.79 -0.70
N ASN A 53 17.94 9.91 -1.17
CA ASN A 53 16.57 10.00 -1.71
C ASN A 53 16.33 9.11 -2.96
N GLY A 54 17.38 8.50 -3.51
CA GLY A 54 17.32 7.57 -4.64
C GLY A 54 17.09 6.09 -4.29
N THR A 55 17.04 5.71 -3.00
CA THR A 55 16.72 4.31 -2.63
C THR A 55 15.21 4.07 -2.53
N THR A 56 14.77 2.81 -2.44
CA THR A 56 13.35 2.46 -2.51
C THR A 56 12.50 3.08 -1.38
N GLY A 57 13.03 3.27 -0.17
CA GLY A 57 12.29 3.92 0.91
C GLY A 57 11.13 3.10 1.48
N PHE A 58 10.17 3.78 2.10
CA PHE A 58 8.97 3.14 2.65
C PHE A 58 8.01 2.65 1.57
N LYS A 59 8.05 3.20 0.34
CA LYS A 59 7.26 2.70 -0.79
C LYS A 59 7.56 1.24 -1.13
N ALA A 60 8.69 0.70 -0.68
CA ALA A 60 9.03 -0.72 -0.80
C ALA A 60 7.98 -1.62 -0.15
N PHE A 61 7.19 -1.10 0.79
CA PHE A 61 6.13 -1.79 1.51
C PHE A 61 4.73 -1.36 1.03
N ASP A 62 4.62 -0.71 -0.13
CA ASP A 62 3.33 -0.34 -0.72
C ASP A 62 2.69 -1.51 -1.51
N GLY A 63 2.36 -2.58 -0.79
CA GLY A 63 1.86 -3.84 -1.34
C GLY A 63 0.35 -3.91 -1.57
N HIS A 64 -0.35 -2.79 -1.76
CA HIS A 64 -1.80 -2.80 -2.02
C HIS A 64 -2.08 -3.33 -3.43
N VAL A 65 -2.95 -4.35 -3.53
CA VAL A 65 -3.33 -4.95 -4.82
C VAL A 65 -4.75 -5.47 -4.74
N GLY A 66 -5.65 -4.86 -5.52
CA GLY A 66 -7.03 -5.29 -5.64
C GLY A 66 -7.93 -4.95 -4.45
N ASP A 67 -7.46 -4.14 -3.49
CA ASP A 67 -8.24 -3.60 -2.38
C ASP A 67 -8.12 -2.08 -2.23
N THR A 68 -9.15 -1.44 -1.64
CA THR A 68 -9.21 0.01 -1.38
C THR A 68 -8.64 0.38 -0.01
N ALA A 69 -7.54 -0.26 0.40
CA ALA A 69 -7.00 -0.20 1.77
C ALA A 69 -5.64 0.52 1.88
N CYS A 70 -5.25 1.32 0.89
CA CYS A 70 -3.95 2.00 0.86
C CYS A 70 -3.74 2.92 2.09
N HIS A 71 -4.74 3.70 2.50
CA HIS A 71 -4.71 4.51 3.74
C HIS A 71 -4.47 3.68 5.01
N ILE A 72 -5.10 2.50 5.12
CA ILE A 72 -4.94 1.61 6.27
C ILE A 72 -3.51 1.09 6.32
N ARG A 73 -2.97 0.60 5.19
CA ARG A 73 -1.63 0.01 5.10
C ARG A 73 -0.52 1.05 5.35
N ALA A 74 -0.72 2.29 4.89
CA ALA A 74 0.15 3.41 5.23
C ALA A 74 0.14 3.68 6.74
N GLY A 75 -1.05 3.67 7.36
CA GLY A 75 -1.21 3.79 8.81
C GLY A 75 -0.52 2.69 9.60
N ILE A 76 -0.66 1.42 9.18
CA ILE A 76 0.03 0.28 9.79
C ILE A 76 1.55 0.47 9.74
N LEU A 77 2.10 0.87 8.59
CA LEU A 77 3.55 1.03 8.46
C LEU A 77 4.10 2.15 9.36
N LEU A 78 3.36 3.25 9.52
CA LEU A 78 3.73 4.30 10.47
C LEU A 78 3.59 3.85 11.93
N ASP A 79 2.58 3.03 12.26
CA ASP A 79 2.39 2.45 13.59
C ASP A 79 3.60 1.58 13.98
N ILE A 80 4.01 0.69 13.08
CA ILE A 80 5.21 -0.14 13.24
C ILE A 80 6.45 0.75 13.39
N PHE A 81 6.65 1.69 12.48
CA PHE A 81 7.82 2.56 12.51
C PHE A 81 7.91 3.39 13.79
N ALA A 82 6.79 3.97 14.23
CA ALA A 82 6.73 4.73 15.48
C ALA A 82 7.06 3.85 16.69
N PHE A 83 6.54 2.63 16.73
CA PHE A 83 6.78 1.69 17.84
C PHE A 83 8.26 1.27 17.94
N TYR A 84 8.88 0.88 16.83
CA TYR A 84 10.24 0.31 16.82
C TYR A 84 11.38 1.33 16.64
N ARG A 85 11.10 2.56 16.19
CA ARG A 85 12.13 3.61 16.11
C ARG A 85 12.47 4.20 17.48
N GLU A 86 11.50 4.34 18.37
CA GLU A 86 11.68 4.97 19.69
C GLU A 86 12.62 4.18 20.63
N ASP A 87 12.99 2.95 20.28
CA ASP A 87 13.84 2.05 21.06
C ASP A 87 15.36 2.39 21.00
N GLN A 88 15.75 3.49 20.33
CA GLN A 88 17.15 3.98 20.34
C GLN A 88 17.41 5.13 21.34
N GLY A 89 16.41 5.56 22.11
CA GLY A 89 16.57 6.54 23.19
C GLY A 89 16.44 5.89 24.57
N GLU A 90 17.49 5.95 25.38
CA GLU A 90 17.47 5.57 26.80
C GLU A 90 16.45 6.41 27.60
N VAL A 91 15.18 6.01 27.63
CA VAL A 91 14.21 6.54 28.62
C VAL A 91 13.47 5.39 29.27
N MET A 92 13.98 5.04 30.47
CA MET A 92 13.36 4.25 31.53
C MET A 92 12.50 3.03 31.14
N GLY A 93 13.13 1.85 31.22
CA GLY A 93 12.59 0.76 32.05
C GLY A 93 11.63 -0.25 31.42
N CYS A 94 11.10 0.00 30.22
CA CYS A 94 10.42 -1.04 29.42
C CYS A 94 11.11 -1.11 28.06
N ARG A 95 11.98 -2.12 27.85
CA ARG A 95 12.49 -2.43 26.50
C ARG A 95 11.27 -2.71 25.63
N ARG A 96 10.99 -1.84 24.66
CA ARG A 96 10.02 -2.18 23.61
C ARG A 96 10.62 -3.33 22.80
N GLY A 97 9.78 -4.17 22.21
CA GLY A 97 10.26 -5.43 21.60
C GLY A 97 11.35 -5.19 20.55
N GLU A 98 12.42 -5.98 20.57
CA GLU A 98 13.42 -5.98 19.50
C GLU A 98 12.94 -6.89 18.36
N LEU A 99 12.99 -6.44 17.10
CA LEU A 99 12.61 -7.27 15.94
C LEU A 99 13.64 -8.37 15.60
N SER A 100 14.82 -8.36 16.23
CA SER A 100 15.94 -9.27 15.96
C SER A 100 16.26 -9.43 14.46
N ILE A 101 16.13 -8.36 13.67
CA ILE A 101 16.23 -8.38 12.21
C ILE A 101 17.53 -9.04 11.73
N SER A 102 18.66 -8.72 12.36
CA SER A 102 19.97 -9.30 12.02
C SER A 102 19.99 -10.83 12.15
N SER A 103 19.32 -11.38 13.17
CA SER A 103 19.19 -12.83 13.36
C SER A 103 18.35 -13.48 12.26
N TYR A 104 17.22 -12.85 11.89
CA TYR A 104 16.42 -13.31 10.75
C TYR A 104 17.25 -13.32 9.47
N ILE A 105 17.94 -12.22 9.14
CA ILE A 105 18.76 -12.12 7.93
C ILE A 105 19.86 -13.20 7.91
N SER A 106 20.52 -13.45 9.03
CA SER A 106 21.55 -14.49 9.15
C SER A 106 20.99 -15.89 8.85
N ASN A 107 19.86 -16.24 9.48
CA ASN A 107 19.22 -17.54 9.29
C ASN A 107 18.65 -17.72 7.87
N LEU A 108 18.12 -16.65 7.26
CA LEU A 108 17.66 -16.65 5.88
C LEU A 108 18.82 -16.87 4.89
N LYS A 109 19.97 -16.22 5.10
CA LYS A 109 21.17 -16.40 4.28
C LYS A 109 21.67 -17.85 4.35
N LEU A 110 21.75 -18.43 5.54
CA LEU A 110 22.14 -19.83 5.73
C LEU A 110 21.18 -20.77 5.00
N THR A 111 19.87 -20.58 5.18
CA THR A 111 18.83 -21.41 4.56
C THR A 111 18.87 -21.30 3.03
N CYS A 112 19.08 -20.09 2.50
CA CYS A 112 19.23 -19.84 1.06
C CYS A 112 20.43 -20.59 0.47
N ASN A 113 21.61 -20.48 1.11
CA ASN A 113 22.82 -21.18 0.67
C ASN A 113 22.63 -22.70 0.71
N ASN A 114 22.01 -23.22 1.77
CA ASN A 114 21.72 -24.65 1.89
C ASN A 114 20.74 -25.12 0.81
N ALA A 115 19.75 -24.30 0.42
CA ALA A 115 18.81 -24.64 -0.64
C ALA A 115 19.49 -24.72 -2.01
N GLN A 116 20.38 -23.76 -2.32
CA GLN A 116 21.21 -23.78 -3.53
C GLN A 116 22.11 -25.03 -3.59
N MET A 117 22.83 -25.32 -2.50
CA MET A 117 23.68 -26.52 -2.41
C MET A 117 22.87 -27.81 -2.54
N ALA A 118 21.71 -27.90 -1.88
CA ALA A 118 20.82 -29.06 -2.00
C ALA A 118 20.33 -29.25 -3.44
N CYS A 119 20.03 -28.17 -4.16
CA CYS A 119 19.62 -28.24 -5.56
C CYS A 119 20.71 -28.82 -6.46
N SER A 120 21.96 -28.35 -6.29
CA SER A 120 23.12 -28.88 -7.03
C SER A 120 23.35 -30.36 -6.72
N ARG A 121 23.30 -30.74 -5.44
CA ARG A 121 23.50 -32.14 -5.03
C ARG A 121 22.42 -33.07 -5.57
N LEU A 122 21.16 -32.62 -5.62
CA LEU A 122 20.06 -33.40 -6.18
C LEU A 122 20.18 -33.56 -7.70
N THR A 123 20.52 -32.48 -8.41
CA THR A 123 20.39 -32.41 -9.87
C THR A 123 21.70 -32.71 -10.61
N SER A 124 22.82 -32.18 -10.14
CA SER A 124 24.15 -32.39 -10.74
C SER A 124 24.79 -33.67 -10.20
N ASP A 125 24.82 -33.83 -8.88
CA ASP A 125 25.53 -34.95 -8.23
C ASP A 125 24.66 -36.22 -8.11
N ASN A 126 23.38 -36.14 -8.48
CA ASN A 126 22.39 -37.23 -8.38
C ASN A 126 22.29 -37.85 -6.97
N VAL A 127 22.51 -37.06 -5.92
CA VAL A 127 22.40 -37.50 -4.53
C VAL A 127 20.94 -37.87 -4.21
N CYS A 128 20.75 -39.00 -3.53
CA CYS A 128 19.41 -39.43 -3.10
C CYS A 128 18.82 -38.40 -2.11
N PRO A 129 17.55 -37.97 -2.27
CA PRO A 129 16.95 -36.97 -1.38
C PRO A 129 17.01 -37.32 0.11
N SER A 130 16.88 -38.61 0.47
CA SER A 130 16.96 -39.06 1.87
C SER A 130 18.33 -38.83 2.50
N THR A 131 19.41 -38.83 1.71
CA THR A 131 20.77 -38.47 2.17
C THR A 131 20.88 -36.99 2.51
N LEU A 132 20.00 -36.16 1.96
CA LEU A 132 19.90 -34.73 2.29
C LEU A 132 18.91 -34.46 3.43
N GLY A 133 18.21 -35.46 3.95
CA GLY A 133 17.13 -35.30 4.94
C GLY A 133 15.73 -35.08 4.34
N PHE A 134 15.60 -35.03 3.01
CA PHE A 134 14.29 -34.92 2.36
C PHE A 134 13.60 -36.27 2.24
N GLY A 135 12.27 -36.24 2.22
CA GLY A 135 11.47 -37.44 1.97
C GLY A 135 11.81 -38.09 0.61
N PRO A 136 11.87 -39.43 0.53
CA PRO A 136 12.36 -40.14 -0.67
C PRO A 136 11.39 -40.08 -1.86
N LYS A 137 10.10 -39.83 -1.61
CA LYS A 137 9.04 -39.74 -2.63
C LYS A 137 8.20 -38.48 -2.49
N HIS A 138 7.84 -38.16 -1.25
CA HIS A 138 7.09 -36.97 -0.88
C HIS A 138 7.69 -36.36 0.36
N ASP A 139 7.52 -35.05 0.51
CA ASP A 139 7.89 -34.32 1.70
C ASP A 139 6.91 -33.16 1.93
N ILE A 140 6.91 -32.58 3.13
CA ILE A 140 6.18 -31.35 3.44
C ILE A 140 7.16 -30.18 3.49
N MET A 141 6.68 -28.98 3.16
CA MET A 141 7.55 -27.79 3.17
C MET A 141 8.19 -27.54 4.54
N GLU A 142 7.49 -27.89 5.62
CA GLU A 142 8.00 -27.75 6.98
C GLU A 142 9.31 -28.54 7.19
N ASN A 143 9.33 -29.81 6.80
CA ASN A 143 10.50 -30.66 6.92
C ASN A 143 11.61 -30.23 5.95
N ILE A 144 11.27 -29.85 4.71
CA ILE A 144 12.25 -29.32 3.75
C ILE A 144 12.98 -28.10 4.35
N ILE A 145 12.25 -27.14 4.88
CA ILE A 145 12.83 -25.88 5.42
C ILE A 145 13.65 -26.14 6.69
N THR A 146 13.16 -27.01 7.58
CA THR A 146 13.90 -27.44 8.77
C THR A 146 15.21 -28.13 8.40
N THR A 147 15.17 -29.01 7.40
CA THR A 147 16.34 -29.71 6.87
C THR A 147 17.36 -28.75 6.24
N LEU A 148 16.88 -27.66 5.63
CA LEU A 148 17.73 -26.60 5.10
C LEU A 148 18.34 -25.69 6.19
N GLY A 149 18.08 -25.98 7.47
CA GLY A 149 18.71 -25.29 8.60
C GLY A 149 17.99 -24.03 9.06
N TRP A 150 16.75 -23.81 8.61
CA TRP A 150 15.95 -22.70 9.12
C TRP A 150 15.64 -22.87 10.60
N LYS A 151 15.88 -21.81 11.37
CA LYS A 151 15.53 -21.69 12.78
C LYS A 151 14.86 -20.35 13.00
N GLU A 152 13.72 -20.34 13.66
CA GLU A 152 13.09 -19.09 14.09
C GLU A 152 14.00 -18.41 15.13
N PRO A 153 14.44 -17.15 14.93
CA PRO A 153 15.12 -16.37 15.97
C PRO A 153 14.39 -16.29 17.32
N ASN A 154 13.06 -16.42 17.36
CA ASN A 154 12.22 -16.33 18.55
C ASN A 154 11.40 -17.61 18.76
N ASP A 155 11.61 -18.30 19.89
CA ASP A 155 10.90 -19.54 20.28
C ASP A 155 9.41 -19.35 20.63
N ARG A 156 8.85 -18.16 20.42
CA ARG A 156 7.41 -17.93 20.66
C ARG A 156 6.60 -18.61 19.57
N LEU A 157 5.75 -19.55 19.96
CA LEU A 157 4.78 -20.18 19.07
C LEU A 157 3.62 -19.20 18.81
N GLY A 158 3.82 -18.23 17.92
CA GLY A 158 2.74 -17.41 17.39
C GLY A 158 1.91 -18.20 16.36
N LEU A 159 0.58 -18.15 16.46
CA LEU A 159 -0.36 -18.62 15.43
C LEU A 159 -0.39 -17.63 14.25
N ASN A 160 0.77 -17.34 13.66
CA ASN A 160 0.93 -16.28 12.65
C ASN A 160 0.28 -16.62 11.30
N ASP A 161 -0.14 -17.87 11.08
CA ASP A 161 -0.94 -18.34 9.93
C ASP A 161 -2.46 -18.36 10.24
N ALA A 162 -2.91 -17.81 11.38
CA ALA A 162 -4.33 -17.78 11.70
C ALA A 162 -5.16 -17.20 10.54
N VAL A 163 -6.30 -17.82 10.28
CA VAL A 163 -7.27 -17.35 9.27
C VAL A 163 -7.78 -15.94 9.60
N ASP A 164 -7.78 -15.58 10.89
CA ASP A 164 -8.07 -14.23 11.41
C ASP A 164 -6.93 -13.79 12.33
N PRO A 165 -5.86 -13.16 11.79
CA PRO A 165 -4.74 -12.69 12.59
C PRO A 165 -5.14 -11.44 13.39
N GLU A 166 -4.75 -11.40 14.66
CA GLU A 166 -4.99 -10.26 15.54
C GLU A 166 -3.85 -9.25 15.45
N TRP A 167 -4.18 -7.97 15.26
CA TRP A 167 -3.17 -6.92 15.22
C TRP A 167 -2.54 -6.73 16.60
N ASN A 168 -1.22 -6.95 16.67
CA ASN A 168 -0.42 -6.64 17.83
C ASN A 168 0.94 -6.08 17.40
N VAL A 169 1.14 -4.77 17.54
CA VAL A 169 2.42 -4.11 17.20
C VAL A 169 3.58 -4.57 18.08
N GLU A 170 3.30 -5.16 19.25
CA GLU A 170 4.31 -5.66 20.18
C GLU A 170 4.77 -7.08 19.84
N ASP A 171 4.10 -7.78 18.91
CA ASP A 171 4.48 -9.12 18.46
C ASP A 171 5.50 -9.02 17.31
N PRO A 172 6.81 -9.25 17.58
CA PRO A 172 7.83 -9.10 16.56
C PRO A 172 7.65 -10.08 15.39
N GLN A 173 7.09 -11.27 15.62
CA GLN A 173 6.90 -12.24 14.53
C GLN A 173 5.80 -11.78 13.57
N LEU A 174 4.68 -11.29 14.12
CA LEU A 174 3.61 -10.70 13.33
C LEU A 174 4.14 -9.55 12.46
N ILE A 175 4.98 -8.69 13.04
CA ILE A 175 5.56 -7.53 12.34
C ILE A 175 6.56 -7.93 11.27
N ILE A 176 7.50 -8.84 11.56
CA ILE A 176 8.44 -9.37 10.56
C ILE A 176 7.66 -9.97 9.38
N ARG A 177 6.64 -10.76 9.68
CA ARG A 177 5.79 -11.38 8.66
C ARG A 177 5.05 -10.33 7.83
N TYR A 178 4.48 -9.31 8.45
CA TYR A 178 3.79 -8.22 7.75
C TYR A 178 4.74 -7.45 6.83
N LEU A 179 5.94 -7.09 7.31
CA LEU A 179 6.93 -6.37 6.51
C LEU A 179 7.33 -7.15 5.26
N VAL A 180 7.64 -8.44 5.41
CA VAL A 180 7.99 -9.28 4.26
C VAL A 180 6.80 -9.48 3.33
N ALA A 181 5.59 -9.70 3.87
CA ALA A 181 4.38 -9.85 3.07
C ALA A 181 4.09 -8.61 2.21
N MET A 182 4.15 -7.42 2.81
CA MET A 182 3.93 -6.16 2.12
C MET A 182 5.00 -5.88 1.07
N PHE A 183 6.26 -6.20 1.36
CA PHE A 183 7.36 -6.09 0.41
C PHE A 183 7.18 -7.00 -0.80
N VAL A 184 6.85 -8.28 -0.59
CA VAL A 184 6.59 -9.24 -1.67
C VAL A 184 5.43 -8.78 -2.54
N LEU A 185 4.32 -8.34 -1.91
CA LEU A 185 3.17 -7.82 -2.67
C LEU A 185 3.54 -6.57 -3.47
N ALA A 186 4.38 -5.68 -2.93
CA ALA A 186 4.85 -4.48 -3.64
C ALA A 186 5.81 -4.83 -4.78
N LYS A 187 6.75 -5.76 -4.57
CA LYS A 187 7.77 -6.16 -5.55
C LYS A 187 7.16 -6.80 -6.81
N TYR A 188 6.08 -7.56 -6.65
CA TYR A 188 5.46 -8.30 -7.76
C TYR A 188 4.08 -7.75 -8.16
N LYS A 189 3.75 -6.50 -7.81
CA LYS A 189 2.60 -5.80 -8.40
C LYS A 189 2.98 -5.17 -9.74
N GLU A 190 2.03 -5.10 -10.65
CA GLU A 190 2.15 -4.41 -11.93
C GLU A 190 0.93 -3.53 -12.20
N HIS A 191 1.18 -2.41 -12.85
CA HIS A 191 0.17 -1.49 -13.33
C HIS A 191 -0.26 -1.91 -14.73
N CYS A 192 -1.51 -2.31 -14.86
CA CYS A 192 -2.10 -2.77 -16.12
C CYS A 192 -3.10 -1.73 -16.60
N LYS A 193 -2.96 -1.24 -17.84
CA LYS A 193 -4.00 -0.44 -18.50
C LYS A 193 -5.09 -1.38 -19.03
N LEU A 194 -6.33 -1.18 -18.62
CA LEU A 194 -7.48 -1.85 -19.23
C LEU A 194 -7.96 -1.06 -20.46
N SER A 195 -8.66 -1.74 -21.37
CA SER A 195 -9.29 -1.13 -22.55
C SER A 195 -10.26 0.01 -22.20
N SER A 196 -10.74 0.06 -20.96
CA SER A 196 -11.61 1.10 -20.41
C SER A 196 -10.85 2.33 -19.89
N HIS A 197 -9.57 2.54 -20.24
CA HIS A 197 -8.71 3.63 -19.74
C HIS A 197 -8.44 3.64 -18.22
N ASN A 198 -8.87 2.61 -17.50
CA ASN A 198 -8.57 2.46 -16.07
C ASN A 198 -7.21 1.78 -15.90
N ILE A 199 -6.37 2.35 -15.03
CA ILE A 199 -5.17 1.67 -14.54
C ILE A 199 -5.58 0.79 -13.37
N VAL A 200 -5.28 -0.51 -13.47
CA VAL A 200 -5.50 -1.47 -12.40
C VAL A 200 -4.18 -2.06 -11.95
N VAL A 201 -4.00 -2.16 -10.64
CA VAL A 201 -2.85 -2.84 -10.04
C VAL A 201 -3.18 -4.34 -9.93
N ARG A 202 -2.30 -5.20 -10.43
CA ARG A 202 -2.43 -6.66 -10.38
C ARG A 202 -1.15 -7.32 -9.92
N LEU A 203 -1.26 -8.41 -9.17
CA LEU A 203 -0.12 -9.24 -8.85
C LEU A 203 0.30 -10.06 -10.07
N ARG A 204 1.61 -10.30 -10.18
CA ARG A 204 2.21 -11.16 -11.21
C ARG A 204 3.06 -12.25 -10.58
N PRO A 205 2.43 -13.33 -10.09
CA PRO A 205 3.16 -14.48 -9.53
C PRO A 205 4.15 -15.11 -10.52
N LYS A 206 3.93 -14.94 -11.83
CA LYS A 206 4.88 -15.35 -12.87
C LYS A 206 6.24 -14.66 -12.75
N ASN A 207 6.28 -13.38 -12.40
CA ASN A 207 7.54 -12.64 -12.23
C ASN A 207 8.32 -13.20 -11.04
N ALA A 208 7.63 -13.59 -9.97
CA ALA A 208 8.23 -14.29 -8.84
C ALA A 208 8.79 -15.68 -9.23
N ALA A 209 8.12 -16.41 -10.13
CA ALA A 209 8.65 -17.67 -10.65
C ALA A 209 9.91 -17.46 -11.49
N VAL A 210 9.92 -16.45 -12.37
CA VAL A 210 11.09 -16.10 -13.20
C VAL A 210 12.27 -15.72 -12.31
N TYR A 211 12.06 -14.84 -11.34
CA TYR A 211 13.13 -14.41 -10.43
C TYR A 211 13.69 -15.57 -9.59
N GLY A 212 12.83 -16.44 -9.05
CA GLY A 212 13.30 -17.63 -8.34
C GLY A 212 14.10 -18.60 -9.23
N ASN A 213 13.69 -18.75 -10.49
CA ASN A 213 14.41 -19.55 -11.48
C ASN A 213 15.77 -18.96 -11.83
N GLU A 214 15.88 -17.63 -11.95
CA GLU A 214 17.15 -16.95 -12.17
C GLU A 214 18.13 -17.18 -11.02
N LEU A 215 17.65 -17.04 -9.77
CA LEU A 215 18.47 -17.23 -8.57
C LEU A 215 19.00 -18.66 -8.40
N ILE A 216 18.23 -19.67 -8.80
CA ILE A 216 18.63 -21.09 -8.67
C ILE A 216 19.36 -21.62 -9.90
N SER A 217 19.26 -20.96 -11.06
CA SER A 217 19.77 -21.48 -12.34
C SER A 217 21.23 -21.96 -12.30
N PRO A 218 22.16 -21.30 -11.58
CA PRO A 218 23.55 -21.78 -11.48
C PRO A 218 23.71 -23.13 -10.76
N PHE A 219 22.71 -23.54 -10.00
CA PHE A 219 22.73 -24.73 -9.13
C PHE A 219 21.80 -25.84 -9.61
N TRP A 220 21.02 -25.61 -10.67
CA TRP A 220 20.05 -26.55 -11.17
C TRP A 220 20.48 -27.11 -12.52
N ASP A 221 20.92 -28.36 -12.56
CA ASP A 221 21.07 -29.10 -13.82
C ASP A 221 19.69 -29.46 -14.40
N ARG A 222 19.26 -28.67 -15.38
CA ARG A 222 17.97 -28.87 -16.08
C ARG A 222 17.95 -30.06 -17.02
N ASN A 223 19.11 -30.68 -17.31
CA ASN A 223 19.17 -31.89 -18.13
C ASN A 223 18.84 -33.15 -17.32
N ASN A 224 18.76 -33.06 -15.99
CA ASN A 224 18.40 -34.18 -15.14
C ASN A 224 16.93 -34.57 -15.31
N CYS A 225 16.69 -35.68 -16.02
CA CYS A 225 15.36 -36.18 -16.35
C CYS A 225 14.54 -36.69 -15.15
N GLN A 226 15.13 -36.79 -13.96
CA GLN A 226 14.41 -37.17 -12.72
C GLN A 226 13.53 -36.04 -12.18
N TYR A 227 13.79 -34.80 -12.59
CA TYR A 227 13.10 -33.61 -12.09
C TYR A 227 12.34 -32.90 -13.21
N LYS A 228 11.24 -32.26 -12.86
CA LYS A 228 10.36 -31.57 -13.82
C LYS A 228 10.14 -30.12 -13.44
N GLU A 229 9.83 -29.32 -14.45
CA GLU A 229 9.30 -27.96 -14.33
C GLU A 229 7.78 -27.98 -14.51
N PRO A 230 6.98 -27.99 -13.42
CA PRO A 230 5.54 -27.81 -13.53
C PRO A 230 5.19 -26.31 -13.72
N GLY A 231 3.94 -26.06 -14.09
CA GLY A 231 3.41 -24.70 -14.28
C GLY A 231 3.45 -23.81 -13.02
N CYS A 232 3.27 -22.50 -13.23
CA CYS A 232 3.39 -21.46 -12.21
C CYS A 232 2.22 -21.36 -11.21
N ASN A 233 1.17 -22.17 -11.36
CA ASN A 233 -0.09 -22.05 -10.60
C ASN A 233 0.08 -22.12 -9.07
N ARG A 234 1.16 -22.73 -8.58
CA ARG A 234 1.47 -22.80 -7.14
C ARG A 234 1.70 -21.41 -6.52
N LEU A 235 2.33 -20.49 -7.25
CA LEU A 235 2.58 -19.14 -6.75
C LEU A 235 1.31 -18.31 -6.74
N ASP A 236 0.38 -18.54 -7.66
CA ASP A 236 -0.94 -17.91 -7.61
C ASP A 236 -1.67 -18.24 -6.30
N VAL A 237 -1.61 -19.50 -5.85
CA VAL A 237 -2.19 -19.93 -4.55
C VAL A 237 -1.49 -19.25 -3.37
N ARG A 238 -0.15 -19.18 -3.39
CA ARG A 238 0.63 -18.57 -2.30
C ARG A 238 0.40 -17.06 -2.20
N PHE A 239 0.39 -16.35 -3.32
CA PHE A 239 0.10 -14.91 -3.36
C PHE A 239 -1.34 -14.62 -2.95
N ALA A 240 -2.31 -15.45 -3.35
CA ALA A 240 -3.69 -15.32 -2.89
C ALA A 240 -3.80 -15.51 -1.37
N ALA A 241 -3.08 -16.48 -0.79
CA ALA A 241 -3.02 -16.65 0.67
C ALA A 241 -2.39 -15.43 1.37
N LEU A 242 -1.33 -14.86 0.79
CA LEU A 242 -0.68 -13.67 1.30
C LEU A 242 -1.61 -12.45 1.31
N GLN A 243 -2.33 -12.21 0.21
CA GLN A 243 -3.32 -11.14 0.13
C GLN A 243 -4.43 -11.31 1.16
N LYS A 244 -4.96 -12.53 1.33
CA LYS A 244 -5.99 -12.84 2.33
C LYS A 244 -5.50 -12.49 3.74
N TRP A 245 -4.30 -12.96 4.09
CA TRP A 245 -3.71 -12.72 5.40
C TRP A 245 -3.47 -11.23 5.67
N VAL A 246 -2.88 -10.49 4.72
CA VAL A 246 -2.67 -9.03 4.85
C VAL A 246 -4.00 -8.28 4.96
N SER A 247 -5.01 -8.68 4.18
CA SER A 247 -6.34 -8.05 4.21
C SER A 247 -7.04 -8.25 5.56
N ALA A 248 -6.94 -9.45 6.13
CA ALA A 248 -7.49 -9.77 7.43
C ALA A 248 -6.77 -8.99 8.54
N LEU A 249 -5.43 -8.94 8.49
CA LEU A 249 -4.64 -8.15 9.45
C LEU A 249 -4.95 -6.65 9.34
N SER A 250 -5.17 -6.14 8.13
CA SER A 250 -5.56 -4.73 7.93
C SER A 250 -6.90 -4.41 8.59
N CYS A 251 -7.90 -5.30 8.44
CA CYS A 251 -9.18 -5.16 9.14
C CYS A 251 -9.01 -5.28 10.66
N SER A 252 -8.11 -6.16 11.11
CA SER A 252 -7.73 -6.31 12.52
C SER A 252 -7.12 -5.04 13.12
N TRP A 253 -6.23 -4.37 12.39
CA TRP A 253 -5.65 -3.08 12.78
C TRP A 253 -6.74 -2.02 12.98
N VAL A 254 -7.67 -1.91 12.03
CA VAL A 254 -8.80 -0.95 12.12
C VAL A 254 -9.68 -1.26 13.34
N ARG A 255 -9.97 -2.53 13.61
CA ARG A 255 -10.72 -2.97 14.81
C ARG A 255 -9.98 -2.55 16.09
N ALA A 256 -8.70 -2.90 16.21
CA ALA A 256 -7.89 -2.59 17.39
C ALA A 256 -7.82 -1.08 17.66
N TRP A 257 -7.66 -0.25 16.63
CA TRP A 257 -7.68 1.20 16.78
C TRP A 257 -9.07 1.75 17.11
N SER A 258 -10.13 1.20 16.53
CA SER A 258 -11.51 1.60 16.87
C SER A 258 -11.84 1.38 18.35
N GLU A 259 -11.25 0.36 18.98
CA GLU A 259 -11.39 0.11 20.42
C GLU A 259 -10.59 1.10 21.26
N LYS A 260 -9.34 1.41 20.83
CA LYS A 260 -8.43 2.35 21.52
C LYS A 260 -8.84 3.83 21.40
N LEU A 261 -9.69 4.19 20.43
CA LEU A 261 -10.13 5.55 20.18
C LEU A 261 -11.35 5.98 21.02
N PHE A 262 -11.75 5.18 22.02
CA PHE A 262 -12.88 5.46 22.93
C PHE A 262 -14.21 5.73 22.21
N VAL A 263 -14.42 5.11 21.06
CA VAL A 263 -15.67 5.27 20.33
C VAL A 263 -16.77 4.47 21.02
N THR A 264 -18.00 4.99 21.02
CA THR A 264 -19.15 4.27 21.60
C THR A 264 -19.22 2.82 21.14
N PRO A 265 -19.83 1.91 21.94
CA PRO A 265 -20.09 0.54 21.50
C PRO A 265 -20.83 0.45 20.15
N ALA A 266 -21.66 1.45 19.81
CA ALA A 266 -22.34 1.53 18.52
C ALA A 266 -21.36 1.69 17.36
N THR A 267 -20.40 2.61 17.47
CA THR A 267 -19.36 2.78 16.45
C THR A 267 -18.46 1.57 16.33
N GLN A 268 -18.03 0.98 17.44
CA GLN A 268 -17.19 -0.22 17.39
C GLN A 268 -17.91 -1.35 16.64
N ARG A 269 -19.22 -1.51 16.88
CA ARG A 269 -20.06 -2.42 16.10
C ARG A 269 -20.14 -2.01 14.63
N LEU A 270 -20.33 -0.73 14.30
CA LEU A 270 -20.37 -0.26 12.92
C LEU A 270 -19.07 -0.59 12.16
N VAL A 271 -17.91 -0.31 12.76
CA VAL A 271 -16.60 -0.66 12.17
C VAL A 271 -16.52 -2.17 11.93
N ARG A 272 -16.82 -2.99 12.95
CA ARG A 272 -16.78 -4.46 12.83
C ARG A 272 -17.76 -4.99 11.76
N SER A 273 -18.99 -4.49 11.74
CA SER A 273 -20.04 -4.91 10.80
C SER A 273 -19.85 -4.36 9.38
N SER A 274 -18.97 -3.36 9.20
CA SER A 274 -18.56 -2.85 7.89
C SER A 274 -17.44 -3.67 7.24
N VAL A 275 -16.97 -4.74 7.88
CA VAL A 275 -16.01 -5.67 7.29
C VAL A 275 -16.76 -6.74 6.49
N LEU A 276 -16.44 -6.84 5.20
CA LEU A 276 -17.00 -7.85 4.31
C LEU A 276 -15.91 -8.70 3.68
N GLN A 277 -16.25 -9.94 3.35
CA GLN A 277 -15.37 -10.85 2.62
C GLN A 277 -15.73 -10.87 1.14
N SER A 278 -14.77 -10.56 0.27
CA SER A 278 -14.91 -10.70 -1.18
C SER A 278 -15.11 -12.16 -1.62
N PRO A 279 -15.60 -12.42 -2.86
CA PRO A 279 -15.64 -13.78 -3.41
C PRO A 279 -14.27 -14.47 -3.50
N LYS A 280 -13.17 -13.69 -3.47
CA LYS A 280 -11.80 -14.21 -3.46
C LYS A 280 -11.28 -14.48 -2.03
N GLY A 281 -12.07 -14.24 -1.00
CA GLY A 281 -11.74 -14.45 0.41
C GLY A 281 -10.99 -13.30 1.09
N LEU A 282 -10.77 -12.18 0.40
CA LEU A 282 -10.16 -10.97 0.99
C LEU A 282 -11.15 -10.28 1.93
N LEU A 283 -10.72 -9.92 3.13
CA LEU A 283 -11.49 -9.11 4.08
C LEU A 283 -11.26 -7.63 3.82
N VAL A 284 -12.33 -6.85 3.76
CA VAL A 284 -12.27 -5.41 3.48
C VAL A 284 -13.25 -4.67 4.39
N THR A 285 -12.72 -3.71 5.15
CA THR A 285 -13.53 -2.69 5.83
C THR A 285 -14.05 -1.68 4.81
N ALA A 286 -15.30 -1.23 4.93
CA ALA A 286 -15.82 -0.16 4.10
C ALA A 286 -14.89 1.07 4.12
N THR A 287 -14.61 1.62 2.95
CA THR A 287 -13.58 2.67 2.79
C THR A 287 -13.86 3.89 3.68
N TYR A 288 -15.12 4.34 3.77
CA TYR A 288 -15.51 5.45 4.64
C TYR A 288 -15.28 5.16 6.13
N THR A 289 -15.72 4.00 6.64
CA THR A 289 -15.54 3.63 8.06
C THR A 289 -14.07 3.42 8.41
N GLY A 290 -13.30 2.81 7.49
CA GLY A 290 -11.85 2.69 7.61
C GLY A 290 -11.16 4.05 7.68
N PHE A 291 -11.57 5.00 6.83
CA PHE A 291 -11.04 6.36 6.84
C PHE A 291 -11.36 7.11 8.14
N LEU A 292 -12.58 6.98 8.68
CA LEU A 292 -12.96 7.59 9.95
C LEU A 292 -12.05 7.16 11.11
N VAL A 293 -11.64 5.88 11.13
CA VAL A 293 -10.65 5.40 12.11
C VAL A 293 -9.28 5.99 11.78
N CYS A 294 -8.80 5.87 10.54
CA CYS A 294 -7.48 6.33 10.14
C CYS A 294 -7.23 7.80 10.46
N ARG A 295 -8.14 8.71 10.09
CA ARG A 295 -7.99 10.15 10.34
C ARG A 295 -7.85 10.48 11.83
N GLN A 296 -8.57 9.76 12.69
CA GLN A 296 -8.47 9.91 14.14
C GLN A 296 -7.15 9.38 14.68
N VAL A 297 -6.67 8.24 14.17
CA VAL A 297 -5.33 7.71 14.50
C VAL A 297 -4.26 8.72 14.10
N TRP A 298 -4.32 9.26 12.88
CA TRP A 298 -3.34 10.22 12.38
C TRP A 298 -3.30 11.49 13.25
N ALA A 299 -4.47 12.01 13.65
CA ALA A 299 -4.56 13.14 14.56
C ALA A 299 -4.04 12.82 15.98
N LYS A 300 -4.46 11.67 16.55
CA LYS A 300 -4.07 11.26 17.92
C LYS A 300 -2.57 10.98 18.03
N SER A 301 -2.00 10.35 17.00
CA SER A 301 -0.57 10.04 16.93
C SER A 301 0.28 11.20 16.40
N GLN A 302 -0.35 12.34 16.08
CA GLN A 302 0.30 13.54 15.53
C GLN A 302 1.15 13.25 14.29
N TRP A 303 0.70 12.33 13.44
CA TRP A 303 1.39 12.00 12.21
C TRP A 303 1.14 13.11 11.17
N PRO A 304 2.20 13.81 10.70
CA PRO A 304 2.04 14.78 9.64
C PRO A 304 1.65 14.08 8.33
N LEU A 305 0.87 14.78 7.51
CA LEU A 305 0.51 14.34 6.17
C LEU A 305 1.27 15.16 5.14
N LEU A 306 1.64 14.53 4.02
CA LEU A 306 2.15 15.18 2.83
C LEU A 306 1.10 15.07 1.72
N LEU A 307 0.48 16.17 1.37
CA LEU A 307 -0.50 16.24 0.28
C LEU A 307 0.24 16.65 -1.00
N VAL A 308 0.07 15.88 -2.07
CA VAL A 308 0.58 16.24 -3.39
C VAL A 308 -0.56 16.23 -4.39
N ASP A 309 -0.80 17.40 -4.97
CA ASP A 309 -1.82 17.65 -5.97
C ASP A 309 -1.18 17.86 -7.34
N ARG A 310 -1.60 17.04 -8.30
CA ARG A 310 -1.35 17.28 -9.73
C ARG A 310 -2.51 18.04 -10.32
N HIS A 311 -2.32 19.34 -10.46
CA HIS A 311 -3.32 20.24 -11.01
C HIS A 311 -3.19 20.39 -12.52
N PHE A 312 -4.23 20.01 -13.26
CA PHE A 312 -4.29 20.16 -14.72
C PHE A 312 -4.89 21.52 -15.07
N CYS A 313 -4.04 22.43 -15.56
CA CYS A 313 -4.45 23.74 -16.04
C CYS A 313 -4.93 23.69 -17.50
N SER A 314 -5.66 24.71 -17.94
CA SER A 314 -6.09 24.88 -19.33
C SER A 314 -4.96 25.41 -20.23
N GLY A 315 -3.96 26.08 -19.63
CA GLY A 315 -3.01 26.96 -20.31
C GLY A 315 -1.82 26.33 -21.06
N GLY A 316 -1.86 25.07 -21.52
CA GLY A 316 -0.68 24.46 -22.17
C GLY A 316 -0.36 24.92 -23.61
N THR A 317 -0.78 26.15 -23.97
CA THR A 317 -0.47 26.84 -25.23
C THR A 317 0.07 28.25 -25.02
N HIS A 318 1.10 28.44 -24.20
CA HIS A 318 1.77 29.74 -24.08
C HIS A 318 3.28 29.71 -24.34
N ARG A 319 3.74 28.98 -25.37
CA ARG A 319 4.93 29.38 -26.14
C ARG A 319 4.77 29.09 -27.64
N THR A 320 4.01 29.91 -28.33
CA THR A 320 4.42 30.29 -29.70
C THR A 320 5.71 31.10 -29.57
N TYR A 321 6.85 30.45 -29.83
CA TYR A 321 8.02 31.18 -30.33
C TYR A 321 7.55 32.05 -31.50
N PRO A 322 7.83 33.37 -31.52
CA PRO A 322 7.30 34.27 -32.55
C PRO A 322 7.91 34.06 -33.95
N PHE A 323 8.52 32.91 -34.25
CA PHE A 323 9.31 32.70 -35.47
C PHE A 323 9.07 31.40 -36.24
N VAL A 324 7.95 30.69 -36.02
CA VAL A 324 7.59 29.56 -36.89
C VAL A 324 6.23 29.79 -37.56
N THR A 325 6.29 29.72 -38.88
CA THR A 325 5.29 30.02 -39.90
C THR A 325 3.90 29.41 -39.64
N ARG A 326 2.90 30.28 -39.81
CA ARG A 326 1.46 30.00 -39.94
C ARG A 326 1.18 28.81 -40.88
N SER A 327 0.86 27.62 -40.36
CA SER A 327 0.01 26.65 -41.11
C SER A 327 -0.64 25.51 -40.29
N CYS A 328 -0.59 25.48 -38.95
CA CYS A 328 -1.24 24.40 -38.17
C CYS A 328 -2.06 24.94 -36.99
N ALA A 329 -3.15 25.66 -37.26
CA ALA A 329 -4.07 26.20 -36.24
C ALA A 329 -5.03 25.15 -35.64
N TRP A 330 -4.84 23.85 -35.92
CA TRP A 330 -5.73 22.76 -35.49
C TRP A 330 -5.03 21.67 -34.67
N LEU A 331 -3.72 21.80 -34.40
CA LEU A 331 -3.05 20.93 -33.44
C LEU A 331 -3.44 21.39 -32.02
N LYS A 332 -4.36 20.63 -31.44
CA LYS A 332 -4.89 20.78 -30.09
C LYS A 332 -3.78 21.13 -29.08
N ALA A 333 -4.06 22.16 -28.30
CA ALA A 333 -3.29 22.56 -27.14
C ALA A 333 -2.85 21.34 -26.32
N GLY A 334 -1.54 21.20 -26.11
CA GLY A 334 -1.06 20.26 -25.09
C GLY A 334 -1.65 20.72 -23.75
N THR A 335 -2.20 19.82 -22.96
CA THR A 335 -2.60 20.14 -21.58
C THR A 335 -1.34 20.19 -20.73
N GLY A 336 -1.21 21.16 -19.83
CA GLY A 336 -0.12 21.23 -18.86
C GLY A 336 -0.59 20.82 -17.46
N TYR A 337 0.33 20.36 -16.61
CA TYR A 337 0.02 20.14 -15.19
C TYR A 337 1.05 20.78 -14.26
N HIS A 338 0.61 21.16 -13.07
CA HIS A 338 1.47 21.61 -11.98
C HIS A 338 1.49 20.57 -10.87
N LEU A 339 2.63 20.44 -10.18
CA LEU A 339 2.72 19.68 -8.94
C LEU A 339 2.75 20.65 -7.77
N ASN A 340 1.73 20.59 -6.93
CA ASN A 340 1.61 21.39 -5.72
C ASN A 340 1.80 20.45 -4.52
N ALA A 341 2.63 20.84 -3.55
CA ALA A 341 2.84 20.05 -2.35
C ALA A 341 2.54 20.84 -1.08
N TYR A 342 2.02 20.13 -0.08
CA TYR A 342 1.60 20.71 1.20
C TYR A 342 1.89 19.75 2.34
N ILE A 343 2.34 20.29 3.48
CA ILE A 343 2.41 19.53 4.72
C ILE A 343 1.23 19.92 5.59
N ALA A 344 0.47 18.91 6.05
CA ALA A 344 -0.65 19.09 6.95
C ALA A 344 -0.34 18.49 8.33
N THR A 345 -0.77 19.17 9.38
CA THR A 345 -0.81 18.63 10.76
C THR A 345 -2.24 18.62 11.25
N LEU A 346 -2.64 17.51 11.87
CA LEU A 346 -4.01 17.26 12.29
C LEU A 346 -4.14 17.49 13.79
N GLN A 347 -5.18 18.20 14.21
CA GLN A 347 -5.47 18.45 15.62
C GLN A 347 -6.94 18.15 15.89
N GLN A 348 -7.20 17.24 16.83
CA GLN A 348 -8.56 17.01 17.33
C GLN A 348 -9.04 18.28 18.04
N GLN A 349 -10.18 18.81 17.61
CA GLN A 349 -10.80 19.94 18.27
C GLN A 349 -11.62 19.46 19.48
N PRO A 350 -11.65 20.21 20.59
CA PRO A 350 -12.53 19.89 21.71
C PRO A 350 -13.98 19.83 21.22
N LYS A 351 -14.72 18.81 21.62
CA LYS A 351 -16.17 18.79 21.37
C LYS A 351 -16.80 19.97 22.10
N SER A 352 -17.49 20.84 21.37
CA SER A 352 -18.35 21.83 22.01
C SER A 352 -19.49 21.08 22.72
N PRO A 353 -19.95 21.53 23.91
CA PRO A 353 -21.14 20.97 24.56
C PRO A 353 -22.40 21.00 23.68
N SER A 354 -22.43 21.88 22.68
CA SER A 354 -23.52 21.99 21.69
C SER A 354 -23.32 21.11 20.45
N ASP A 355 -22.15 20.47 20.30
CA ASP A 355 -21.83 19.68 19.12
C ASP A 355 -22.52 18.32 19.20
N ARG A 356 -23.60 18.18 18.42
CA ARG A 356 -24.36 16.93 18.31
C ARG A 356 -23.70 15.91 17.41
N ARG A 357 -22.53 16.20 16.80
CA ARG A 357 -21.84 15.27 15.91
C ARG A 357 -21.53 13.94 16.60
N SER A 358 -21.67 12.86 15.83
CA SER A 358 -21.30 11.52 16.26
C SER A 358 -19.84 11.47 16.75
N ASP A 359 -19.53 10.56 17.68
CA ASP A 359 -18.16 10.21 18.07
C ASP A 359 -17.29 9.76 16.88
N MET A 360 -17.90 9.38 15.76
CA MET A 360 -17.17 9.13 14.51
C MET A 360 -16.80 10.40 13.74
N ALA A 361 -17.64 11.43 13.85
CA ALA A 361 -17.53 12.70 13.14
C ALA A 361 -16.87 13.78 14.01
N ILE A 362 -15.89 13.41 14.83
CA ILE A 362 -15.09 14.36 15.61
C ILE A 362 -14.47 15.38 14.65
N ASN A 363 -14.53 16.65 15.03
CA ASN A 363 -13.96 17.72 14.23
C ASN A 363 -12.42 17.65 14.30
N ILE A 364 -11.75 17.46 13.17
CA ILE A 364 -10.30 17.46 13.07
C ILE A 364 -9.89 18.69 12.28
N ALA A 365 -9.16 19.60 12.91
CA ALA A 365 -8.63 20.77 12.22
C ALA A 365 -7.34 20.39 11.47
N TRP A 366 -7.28 20.78 10.20
CA TRP A 366 -6.11 20.60 9.35
C TRP A 366 -5.36 21.93 9.26
N GLN A 367 -4.11 21.95 9.72
CA GLN A 367 -3.23 23.09 9.50
C GLN A 367 -2.30 22.78 8.34
N ILE A 368 -2.48 23.48 7.22
CA ILE A 368 -1.82 23.16 5.95
C ILE A 368 -0.83 24.25 5.60
N ARG A 369 0.38 23.84 5.21
CA ARG A 369 1.44 24.74 4.77
C ARG A 369 1.94 24.34 3.40
N PRO A 370 1.94 25.24 2.40
CA PRO A 370 2.50 24.93 1.09
C PRO A 370 4.01 24.69 1.20
N LYS A 371 4.52 23.81 0.34
CA LYS A 371 5.93 23.48 0.20
C LYS A 371 6.33 23.40 -1.26
N THR A 372 7.51 23.89 -1.56
CA THR A 372 8.17 23.66 -2.85
C THR A 372 8.84 22.30 -2.86
N PHE A 373 9.01 21.69 -4.03
CA PHE A 373 9.72 20.41 -4.15
C PHE A 373 11.19 20.52 -3.71
N ASN A 374 11.83 21.67 -3.91
CA ASN A 374 13.18 21.92 -3.39
C ASN A 374 13.22 21.87 -1.85
N GLU A 375 12.23 22.48 -1.18
CA GLU A 375 12.11 22.37 0.28
C GLU A 375 11.86 20.94 0.74
N LEU A 376 11.09 20.14 -0.03
CA LEU A 376 10.85 18.73 0.29
C LEU A 376 12.12 17.88 0.14
N LEU A 377 12.91 18.10 -0.91
CA LEU A 377 14.17 17.40 -1.16
C LEU A 377 15.18 17.62 -0.02
N THR A 378 15.21 18.84 0.53
CA THR A 378 16.07 19.21 1.66
C THR A 378 15.35 19.09 3.01
N TYR A 379 14.17 18.46 3.06
CA TYR A 379 13.38 18.37 4.27
C TYR A 379 14.03 17.38 5.25
N ASP A 380 14.84 17.90 6.15
CA ASP A 380 15.52 17.09 7.15
C ASP A 380 14.71 17.01 8.45
N LYS A 381 14.00 15.89 8.61
CA LYS A 381 13.49 15.41 9.90
C LYS A 381 14.00 13.98 10.17
N GLY A 382 15.20 13.67 9.68
CA GLY A 382 15.69 12.30 9.57
C GLY A 382 14.78 11.42 8.70
N ASN A 383 14.85 10.10 8.90
CA ASN A 383 14.05 9.10 8.17
C ASN A 383 12.57 9.04 8.62
N GLN A 384 11.98 10.14 9.13
CA GLN A 384 10.58 10.19 9.55
C GLN A 384 9.64 10.10 8.32
N PRO A 385 8.86 9.02 8.17
CA PRO A 385 7.83 8.95 7.14
C PRO A 385 6.62 9.82 7.51
N MET A 386 5.90 10.24 6.48
CA MET A 386 4.59 10.88 6.55
C MET A 386 3.56 10.01 5.83
N ILE A 387 2.28 10.15 6.20
CA ILE A 387 1.21 9.68 5.33
C ILE A 387 1.17 10.62 4.12
N SER A 388 1.54 10.10 2.96
CA SER A 388 1.58 10.82 1.70
C SER A 388 0.31 10.54 0.92
N ILE A 389 -0.45 11.57 0.62
CA ILE A 389 -1.71 11.52 -0.12
C ILE A 389 -1.48 12.16 -1.48
N LEU A 390 -1.58 11.36 -2.53
CA LEU A 390 -1.43 11.77 -3.92
C LEU A 390 -2.83 11.91 -4.52
N GLY A 391 -3.05 13.00 -5.24
CA GLY A 391 -4.32 13.26 -5.89
C GLY A 391 -4.19 14.21 -7.07
N ASN A 392 -5.32 14.41 -7.74
CA ASN A 392 -5.40 15.19 -8.96
C ASN A 392 -6.51 16.24 -8.84
N SER A 393 -6.35 17.32 -9.59
CA SER A 393 -7.38 18.33 -9.75
C SER A 393 -7.45 18.83 -11.20
N VAL A 394 -8.66 19.15 -11.64
CA VAL A 394 -8.93 19.76 -12.95
C VAL A 394 -10.20 20.61 -12.83
N GLU A 395 -10.22 21.75 -13.50
CA GLU A 395 -11.45 22.55 -13.66
C GLU A 395 -12.44 21.85 -14.59
N GLY A 396 -13.10 20.81 -14.08
CA GLY A 396 -14.01 19.99 -14.85
C GLY A 396 -14.38 18.67 -14.16
N PRO A 397 -15.19 17.84 -14.84
CA PRO A 397 -15.57 16.53 -14.36
C PRO A 397 -14.43 15.51 -14.46
N LEU A 398 -14.60 14.36 -13.82
CA LEU A 398 -13.67 13.22 -13.88
C LEU A 398 -13.39 12.75 -15.32
N ASP A 399 -14.38 12.79 -16.19
CA ASP A 399 -14.23 12.39 -17.58
C ASP A 399 -13.25 13.30 -18.36
N ASP A 400 -13.19 14.60 -18.01
CA ASP A 400 -12.18 15.51 -18.58
C ASP A 400 -10.78 15.09 -18.12
N TYR A 401 -10.59 14.85 -16.81
CA TYR A 401 -9.33 14.31 -16.30
C TYR A 401 -8.94 13.00 -17.01
N THR A 402 -9.87 12.04 -17.12
CA THR A 402 -9.62 10.76 -17.79
C THR A 402 -9.23 10.95 -19.26
N ALA A 403 -9.87 11.86 -19.99
CA ALA A 403 -9.52 12.18 -21.36
C ALA A 403 -8.11 12.77 -21.47
N ARG A 404 -7.70 13.64 -20.53
CA ARG A 404 -6.35 14.24 -20.51
C ARG A 404 -5.25 13.21 -20.25
N ILE A 405 -5.45 12.27 -19.31
CA ILE A 405 -4.47 11.22 -19.02
C ILE A 405 -4.47 10.10 -20.07
N ALA A 406 -5.63 9.81 -20.70
CA ALA A 406 -5.74 8.75 -21.71
C ALA A 406 -4.84 9.01 -22.93
N ASN A 407 -4.64 10.28 -23.26
CA ASN A 407 -3.79 10.75 -24.36
C ASN A 407 -2.29 10.71 -24.04
N MET A 408 -1.88 10.33 -22.83
CA MET A 408 -0.47 10.10 -22.50
C MET A 408 -0.04 8.72 -22.99
N SER A 409 0.89 8.67 -23.96
CA SER A 409 1.45 7.41 -24.43
C SER A 409 2.38 6.79 -23.38
N PRO A 410 2.24 5.50 -23.02
CA PRO A 410 3.04 4.85 -21.97
C PRO A 410 4.50 4.58 -22.38
N ASP A 411 4.82 4.67 -23.66
CA ASP A 411 6.13 4.36 -24.24
C ASP A 411 6.98 5.61 -24.55
N GLY A 412 6.50 6.81 -24.20
CA GLY A 412 7.16 8.06 -24.55
C GLY A 412 7.23 8.32 -26.07
N SER A 413 6.56 7.50 -26.90
CA SER A 413 6.47 7.74 -28.33
C SER A 413 5.41 8.81 -28.60
N LEU A 414 5.85 9.89 -29.27
CA LEU A 414 5.18 11.04 -29.94
C LEU A 414 3.65 11.26 -29.86
N GLY A 415 2.97 10.86 -28.79
CA GLY A 415 1.72 11.46 -28.33
C GLY A 415 2.06 12.67 -27.48
N LEU A 416 1.32 13.77 -27.63
CA LEU A 416 1.46 14.97 -26.81
C LEU A 416 1.15 14.64 -25.34
N SER A 417 2.13 14.13 -24.60
CA SER A 417 2.02 13.91 -23.17
C SER A 417 1.79 15.27 -22.50
N ALA A 418 0.88 15.34 -21.52
CA ALA A 418 0.76 16.55 -20.74
C ALA A 418 2.12 16.81 -20.09
N GLN A 419 2.69 17.99 -20.31
CA GLN A 419 4.00 18.34 -19.76
C GLN A 419 3.82 19.04 -18.42
N GLN A 420 4.77 18.81 -17.51
CA GLN A 420 4.82 19.59 -16.30
C GLN A 420 5.07 21.06 -16.65
N HIS A 421 4.14 21.92 -16.27
CA HIS A 421 4.30 23.35 -16.36
C HIS A 421 5.27 23.83 -15.29
N ARG A 422 6.40 24.37 -15.75
CA ARG A 422 7.43 25.00 -14.91
C ARG A 422 7.24 26.52 -14.77
N GLU A 423 6.17 27.07 -15.32
CA GLU A 423 5.85 28.50 -15.17
C GLU A 423 5.41 28.79 -13.73
N GLU A 424 6.28 29.48 -12.99
CA GLU A 424 6.01 29.90 -11.60
C GLU A 424 4.78 30.80 -11.47
N PHE A 425 4.35 31.43 -12.57
CA PHE A 425 3.29 32.45 -12.61
C PHE A 425 2.04 32.02 -13.39
N CYS A 426 1.76 30.72 -13.52
CA CYS A 426 0.49 30.27 -14.06
C CYS A 426 -0.66 30.78 -13.17
N GLY A 427 -1.44 31.73 -13.67
CA GLY A 427 -2.53 32.39 -12.93
C GLY A 427 -3.58 31.39 -12.44
N GLU A 428 -3.91 30.38 -13.24
CA GLU A 428 -4.83 29.30 -12.85
C GLU A 428 -4.31 28.50 -11.67
N ASN A 429 -3.03 28.07 -11.71
CA ASN A 429 -2.45 27.31 -10.60
C ASN A 429 -2.32 28.16 -9.33
N VAL A 430 -2.03 29.46 -9.46
CA VAL A 430 -2.00 30.38 -8.31
C VAL A 430 -3.39 30.45 -7.65
N GLU A 431 -4.46 30.58 -8.45
CA GLU A 431 -5.82 30.65 -7.92
C GLU A 431 -6.30 29.31 -7.36
N HIS A 432 -5.96 28.21 -8.02
CA HIS A 432 -6.16 26.85 -7.53
C HIS A 432 -5.54 26.65 -6.15
N ARG A 433 -4.26 27.00 -5.98
CA ARG A 433 -3.56 26.88 -4.70
C ARG A 433 -4.24 27.68 -3.57
N LYS A 434 -4.78 28.87 -3.86
CA LYS A 434 -5.52 29.66 -2.87
C LYS A 434 -6.81 28.95 -2.46
N ARG A 435 -7.59 28.45 -3.43
CA ARG A 435 -8.80 27.68 -3.15
C ARG A 435 -8.50 26.43 -2.34
N PHE A 436 -7.48 25.66 -2.74
CA PHE A 436 -7.01 24.49 -2.00
C PHE A 436 -6.73 24.81 -0.51
N LEU A 437 -5.99 25.90 -0.25
CA LEU A 437 -5.66 26.32 1.12
C LEU A 437 -6.85 26.87 1.91
N ALA A 438 -7.85 27.43 1.23
CA ALA A 438 -9.07 27.94 1.85
C ALA A 438 -10.12 26.85 2.12
N THR A 439 -10.04 25.72 1.42
CA THR A 439 -10.96 24.58 1.60
C THR A 439 -10.69 23.85 2.91
N ASP A 440 -11.76 23.53 3.63
CA ASP A 440 -11.72 22.59 4.76
C ASP A 440 -11.41 21.17 4.25
N GLN A 441 -10.16 20.76 4.39
CA GLN A 441 -9.70 19.47 3.90
C GLN A 441 -10.24 18.27 4.70
N ASP A 442 -10.66 18.45 5.97
CA ASP A 442 -11.33 17.38 6.71
C ASP A 442 -12.69 17.11 6.05
N ARG A 443 -13.48 18.17 5.82
CA ARG A 443 -14.77 18.08 5.13
C ARG A 443 -14.63 17.52 3.72
N LEU A 444 -13.66 18.01 2.93
CA LEU A 444 -13.38 17.51 1.59
C LEU A 444 -13.08 16.01 1.59
N SER A 445 -12.23 15.55 2.51
CA SER A 445 -11.85 14.14 2.59
C SER A 445 -13.01 13.25 3.05
N LEU A 446 -13.82 13.69 4.02
CA LEU A 446 -15.05 13.00 4.42
C LEU A 446 -16.03 12.86 3.26
N ALA A 447 -16.27 13.93 2.50
CA ALA A 447 -17.11 13.93 1.33
C ALA A 447 -16.59 12.97 0.24
N PHE A 448 -15.29 13.04 -0.05
CA PHE A 448 -14.65 12.15 -1.00
C PHE A 448 -14.85 10.67 -0.62
N PHE A 449 -14.56 10.29 0.63
CA PHE A 449 -14.69 8.90 1.06
C PHE A 449 -16.14 8.43 1.19
N ALA A 450 -17.10 9.35 1.36
CA ALA A 450 -18.52 9.04 1.36
C ALA A 450 -19.07 8.76 -0.05
N ASP A 451 -18.58 9.47 -1.08
CA ASP A 451 -18.87 9.19 -2.50
C ASP A 451 -18.04 8.02 -3.07
N HIS A 452 -16.84 7.80 -2.52
CA HIS A 452 -15.98 6.73 -2.96
C HIS A 452 -16.65 5.37 -2.80
N ARG A 453 -16.39 4.45 -3.74
CA ARG A 453 -16.89 3.09 -3.67
C ARG A 453 -16.46 2.46 -2.34
N CYS A 454 -17.43 1.99 -1.56
CA CYS A 454 -17.18 1.46 -0.23
C CYS A 454 -16.31 0.19 -0.26
N TYR A 455 -16.50 -0.67 -1.27
CA TYR A 455 -15.80 -1.94 -1.42
C TYR A 455 -15.24 -2.10 -2.86
N PRO A 456 -14.11 -2.80 -3.04
CA PRO A 456 -13.49 -3.01 -4.35
C PRO A 456 -14.21 -4.09 -5.20
N PHE A 457 -15.21 -4.75 -4.64
CA PHE A 457 -15.99 -5.80 -5.28
C PHE A 457 -17.48 -5.47 -5.20
N PRO A 458 -18.30 -5.96 -6.16
CA PRO A 458 -19.73 -5.73 -6.12
C PRO A 458 -20.40 -6.44 -4.95
N LEU A 459 -21.35 -5.78 -4.29
CA LEU A 459 -22.07 -6.31 -3.14
C LEU A 459 -23.25 -7.21 -3.51
N HIS A 460 -23.79 -7.12 -4.73
CA HIS A 460 -24.95 -7.90 -5.16
C HIS A 460 -24.80 -9.43 -5.05
N ALA A 461 -23.56 -9.93 -4.98
CA ALA A 461 -23.29 -11.35 -4.78
C ALA A 461 -23.26 -11.78 -3.29
N LEU A 462 -23.18 -10.84 -2.35
CA LEU A 462 -22.90 -11.08 -0.93
C LEU A 462 -23.97 -10.50 0.01
N ALA A 463 -24.63 -9.41 -0.39
CA ALA A 463 -25.72 -8.78 0.35
C ALA A 463 -27.01 -8.93 -0.45
N ALA A 464 -28.08 -9.39 0.20
CA ALA A 464 -29.39 -9.66 -0.40
C ALA A 464 -29.98 -8.40 -1.11
N GLY A 465 -29.61 -8.19 -2.37
CA GLY A 465 -30.21 -7.19 -3.26
C GLY A 465 -29.85 -5.71 -3.01
N HIS A 466 -28.83 -5.39 -2.22
CA HIS A 466 -28.45 -3.99 -1.97
C HIS A 466 -27.42 -3.51 -3.01
N ASP A 467 -27.65 -2.33 -3.60
CA ASP A 467 -26.66 -1.62 -4.42
C ASP A 467 -25.46 -1.20 -3.54
N ASP A 468 -24.28 -1.09 -4.15
CA ASP A 468 -23.01 -0.70 -3.50
C ASP A 468 -23.16 0.62 -2.71
N GLY A 469 -24.07 1.50 -3.13
CA GLY A 469 -24.36 2.79 -2.50
C GLY A 469 -25.32 2.78 -1.30
N GLU A 470 -26.14 1.73 -1.13
CA GLU A 470 -27.21 1.68 -0.11
C GLU A 470 -26.87 0.80 1.11
N TYR A 471 -25.91 -0.11 0.96
CA TYR A 471 -25.52 -1.02 2.03
C TYR A 471 -25.02 -0.28 3.27
N LEU A 472 -24.04 0.63 3.11
CA LEU A 472 -23.43 1.31 4.25
C LEU A 472 -24.40 2.25 4.98
N PRO A 473 -25.20 3.11 4.30
CA PRO A 473 -26.27 3.86 4.96
C PRO A 473 -27.22 2.99 5.76
N SER A 474 -27.67 1.87 5.17
CA SER A 474 -28.59 0.94 5.83
C SER A 474 -27.95 0.29 7.07
N LEU A 475 -26.67 -0.05 6.98
CA LEU A 475 -25.90 -0.57 8.10
C LEU A 475 -25.77 0.46 9.24
N ILE A 476 -25.41 1.71 8.91
CA ILE A 476 -25.32 2.82 9.87
C ILE A 476 -26.67 2.99 10.58
N ARG A 477 -27.77 3.10 9.81
CA ARG A 477 -29.14 3.24 10.34
C ARG A 477 -29.51 2.13 11.33
N SER A 478 -29.12 0.90 11.02
CA SER A 478 -29.44 -0.27 11.85
C SER A 478 -28.67 -0.29 13.18
N LEU A 479 -27.45 0.25 13.23
CA LEU A 479 -26.55 0.17 14.39
C LEU A 479 -26.51 1.44 15.23
N SER A 480 -26.97 2.56 14.67
CA SER A 480 -26.86 3.92 15.22
C SER A 480 -28.25 4.57 15.36
N GLN A 481 -29.21 3.86 15.97
CA GLN A 481 -30.53 4.42 16.26
C GLN A 481 -30.37 5.68 17.14
N ASN A 482 -30.77 6.84 16.63
CA ASN A 482 -30.62 8.18 17.24
C ASN A 482 -29.22 8.83 17.17
N ASP A 483 -28.30 8.34 16.35
CA ASP A 483 -27.00 9.00 16.12
C ASP A 483 -26.94 9.61 14.69
N PRO A 484 -26.39 10.83 14.52
CA PRO A 484 -26.44 11.56 13.26
C PRO A 484 -25.41 11.08 12.22
N THR A 485 -24.72 9.95 12.43
CA THR A 485 -23.72 9.42 11.48
C THR A 485 -24.31 9.18 10.10
N GLU A 486 -25.55 8.70 10.01
CA GLU A 486 -26.20 8.47 8.71
C GLU A 486 -26.40 9.80 7.97
N GLU A 487 -27.00 10.79 8.63
CA GLU A 487 -27.21 12.13 8.08
C GLU A 487 -25.88 12.76 7.65
N HIS A 488 -24.85 12.65 8.49
CA HIS A 488 -23.51 13.14 8.14
C HIS A 488 -22.92 12.43 6.93
N PHE A 489 -23.05 11.10 6.83
CA PHE A 489 -22.58 10.35 5.67
C PHE A 489 -23.29 10.79 4.39
N ILE A 490 -24.62 10.88 4.42
CA ILE A 490 -25.42 11.28 3.26
C ILE A 490 -25.10 12.71 2.85
N ASN A 491 -25.05 13.65 3.80
CA ASN A 491 -24.72 15.05 3.51
C ASN A 491 -23.31 15.18 2.93
N SER A 492 -22.31 14.49 3.52
CA SER A 492 -20.94 14.47 3.01
C SER A 492 -20.88 13.94 1.56
N LYS A 493 -21.66 12.90 1.26
CA LYS A 493 -21.72 12.34 -0.10
C LYS A 493 -22.33 13.33 -1.09
N LEU A 494 -23.38 14.06 -0.72
CA LEU A 494 -24.09 14.99 -1.61
C LEU A 494 -23.27 16.24 -1.95
N GLU A 495 -22.39 16.69 -1.05
CA GLU A 495 -21.60 17.91 -1.24
C GLU A 495 -20.27 17.70 -1.99
N VAL A 496 -19.91 16.45 -2.33
CA VAL A 496 -18.57 16.12 -2.85
C VAL A 496 -18.20 16.86 -4.14
N ASP A 497 -19.18 17.07 -5.04
CA ASP A 497 -18.99 17.82 -6.28
C ASP A 497 -18.85 19.32 -5.98
N GLU A 498 -19.65 19.87 -5.07
CA GLU A 498 -19.54 21.29 -4.67
C GLU A 498 -18.18 21.59 -4.04
N LEU A 499 -17.61 20.63 -3.31
CA LEU A 499 -16.29 20.75 -2.70
C LEU A 499 -15.13 20.50 -3.68
N GLY A 500 -15.39 20.02 -4.90
CA GLY A 500 -14.38 19.81 -5.94
C GLY A 500 -13.53 18.55 -5.78
N ALA A 501 -14.08 17.51 -5.15
CA ALA A 501 -13.47 16.16 -5.11
C ALA A 501 -14.33 15.08 -5.81
N GLY A 502 -15.50 15.46 -6.34
CA GLY A 502 -16.48 14.54 -6.89
C GLY A 502 -16.22 14.15 -8.34
N LYS A 503 -17.20 13.49 -8.96
CA LYS A 503 -17.12 13.04 -10.36
C LYS A 503 -17.62 14.10 -11.33
N GLY A 504 -18.60 14.90 -10.91
CA GLY A 504 -19.10 16.04 -11.66
C GLY A 504 -18.14 17.22 -11.62
N TYR A 505 -17.36 17.38 -10.55
CA TYR A 505 -16.34 18.43 -10.44
C TYR A 505 -15.12 18.02 -9.58
N MET A 506 -13.93 18.17 -10.15
CA MET A 506 -12.62 17.82 -9.56
C MET A 506 -11.71 19.04 -9.32
N GLY A 507 -12.30 20.22 -9.08
CA GLY A 507 -11.55 21.48 -9.07
C GLY A 507 -10.62 21.70 -7.88
N ILE A 508 -10.70 20.93 -6.79
CA ILE A 508 -9.88 21.14 -5.59
C ILE A 508 -8.86 20.02 -5.41
N PHE A 509 -9.30 18.82 -5.06
CA PHE A 509 -8.38 17.71 -4.78
C PHE A 509 -9.11 16.39 -4.68
N ARG A 510 -8.98 15.54 -5.71
CA ARG A 510 -9.49 14.17 -5.69
C ARG A 510 -8.35 13.22 -5.35
N TRP A 511 -8.48 12.51 -4.24
CA TRP A 511 -7.44 11.57 -3.79
C TRP A 511 -7.38 10.36 -4.73
N GLU A 512 -6.17 9.89 -5.01
CA GLU A 512 -5.90 8.75 -5.90
C GLU A 512 -5.14 7.63 -5.18
N HIS A 513 -4.07 7.98 -4.47
CA HIS A 513 -3.24 7.00 -3.77
C HIS A 513 -2.72 7.53 -2.44
N ILE A 514 -2.51 6.64 -1.48
CA ILE A 514 -2.04 6.96 -0.13
C ILE A 514 -0.96 5.95 0.24
N LEU A 515 0.22 6.43 0.61
CA LEU A 515 1.33 5.60 1.05
C LEU A 515 2.08 6.26 2.21
N ALA A 516 2.97 5.52 2.83
CA ALA A 516 3.94 6.07 3.77
C ALA A 516 5.25 6.35 3.03
N GLU A 517 5.78 7.57 3.15
CA GLU A 517 7.10 7.91 2.59
C GLU A 517 7.70 9.15 3.26
N THR A 518 9.02 9.33 3.15
CA THR A 518 9.67 10.58 3.54
C THR A 518 9.46 11.66 2.47
N PRO A 519 9.34 12.95 2.84
CA PRO A 519 9.11 14.03 1.88
C PRO A 519 10.16 14.11 0.77
N GLY A 520 11.44 13.97 1.10
CA GLY A 520 12.53 14.06 0.14
C GLY A 520 12.53 12.92 -0.88
N ARG A 521 12.20 11.70 -0.45
CA ARG A 521 12.08 10.55 -1.35
C ARG A 521 10.88 10.70 -2.28
N LEU A 522 9.73 11.08 -1.74
CA LEU A 522 8.54 11.29 -2.56
C LEU A 522 8.78 12.39 -3.59
N ALA A 523 9.38 13.51 -3.19
CA ALA A 523 9.75 14.58 -4.11
C ALA A 523 10.66 14.09 -5.24
N ASN A 524 11.67 13.27 -4.92
CA ASN A 524 12.58 12.70 -5.91
C ASN A 524 11.85 11.74 -6.88
N ILE A 525 10.98 10.87 -6.36
CA ILE A 525 10.16 9.96 -7.16
C ILE A 525 9.27 10.73 -8.14
N LEU A 526 8.65 11.81 -7.66
CA LEU A 526 7.72 12.60 -8.46
C LEU A 526 8.42 13.47 -9.50
N GLN A 527 9.67 13.88 -9.25
CA GLN A 527 10.51 14.55 -10.25
C GLN A 527 10.98 13.57 -11.34
N ASP A 528 11.32 12.33 -10.98
CA ASP A 528 11.67 11.28 -11.95
C ASP A 528 10.45 10.79 -12.77
N TRP A 529 9.24 11.08 -12.32
CA TRP A 529 7.97 10.66 -12.93
C TRP A 529 7.47 11.53 -14.08
N GLU A 530 8.31 12.43 -14.63
CA GLU A 530 8.04 13.19 -15.86
C GLU A 530 7.72 12.23 -17.05
N GLY A 531 6.47 11.76 -17.15
CA GLY A 531 5.95 10.99 -18.29
C GLY A 531 5.03 9.78 -18.04
N LYS A 532 4.78 9.30 -16.81
CA LYS A 532 4.06 8.02 -16.59
C LYS A 532 2.55 8.08 -16.26
N GLY A 533 1.96 9.27 -16.21
CA GLY A 533 0.52 9.48 -16.31
C GLY A 533 -0.37 9.16 -15.10
N VAL A 534 0.04 8.31 -14.14
CA VAL A 534 -0.76 7.96 -12.95
C VAL A 534 0.11 7.83 -11.71
N PHE A 535 -0.41 8.22 -10.54
CA PHE A 535 0.32 8.23 -9.26
C PHE A 535 0.49 6.85 -8.58
N ALA A 536 0.15 5.76 -9.28
CA ALA A 536 0.07 4.41 -8.73
C ALA A 536 1.38 3.63 -8.90
#